data_AF-A0ABD0W2I5-F1
#
_entry.id   AF-A0ABD0W2I5-F1
#
_cell.length_a   1.000
_cell.length_b   1.000
_cell.length_c   1.000
_cell.angle_alpha   90.00
_cell.angle_beta   90.00
_cell.angle_gamma   90.00
#
_symmetry.space_group_name_H-M   'P 1'
#
loop_
_entity.id
_entity.type
_entity.pdbx_description
1 polymer ?
#
loop_
_entity_poly.entity_id
_entity_poly.type
_entity_poly.pdbx_seq_one_letter_code
_entity_poly.pdbx_strand_id
1 'polypeptide(L)'
;MIQYHRGSQSAVQTDVIHTVGPIARGVESDKWQETEQYLKACYTNSLERVLEKNLRTVAFPCISTGIYGFPNKPASDIALNTVIQWVKDNYDQWNFFQLELVLYLYLMETSRS
;
A
#
# COMPACT_ATOMS: atom_id res chain seq x y z
N MET A 1 -1.56 -44.51 -17.49
CA MET A 1 -0.21 -44.29 -18.06
C MET A 1 0.33 -43.01 -17.46
N ILE A 2 1.42 -43.16 -16.69
CA ILE A 2 2.37 -42.15 -16.19
C ILE A 2 1.77 -40.93 -15.45
N GLN A 3 1.81 -41.02 -14.12
CA GLN A 3 1.85 -39.85 -13.25
C GLN A 3 3.14 -39.06 -13.50
N TYR A 4 3.03 -37.73 -13.60
CA TYR A 4 4.18 -36.84 -13.51
C TYR A 4 4.10 -36.09 -12.16
N HIS A 5 4.90 -36.56 -11.21
CA HIS A 5 5.17 -35.88 -9.96
C HIS A 5 6.15 -34.73 -10.27
N ARG A 6 5.69 -33.47 -10.28
CA ARG A 6 6.61 -32.33 -10.22
C ARG A 6 7.02 -32.14 -8.77
N GLY A 7 8.28 -32.46 -8.49
CA GLY A 7 8.93 -32.13 -7.24
C GLY A 7 8.79 -30.65 -6.91
N SER A 8 8.73 -30.40 -5.60
CA SER A 8 8.87 -29.12 -4.91
C SER A 8 9.73 -28.08 -5.65
N GLN A 9 9.07 -27.10 -6.25
CA GLN A 9 9.62 -25.75 -6.44
C GLN A 9 8.51 -24.76 -6.13
N SER A 10 8.64 -24.06 -4.99
CA SER A 10 7.76 -22.95 -4.62
C SER A 10 8.02 -21.81 -5.60
N ALA A 11 7.17 -21.63 -6.61
CA ALA A 11 7.27 -20.50 -7.53
C ALA A 11 7.12 -19.20 -6.73
N VAL A 12 8.06 -18.27 -6.89
CA VAL A 12 7.92 -16.93 -6.31
C VAL A 12 6.81 -16.22 -7.09
N GLN A 13 5.64 -16.07 -6.47
CA GLN A 13 4.54 -15.31 -7.05
C GLN A 13 4.80 -13.82 -6.88
N THR A 14 4.94 -13.11 -7.99
CA THR A 14 5.05 -11.64 -8.02
C THR A 14 3.80 -11.09 -8.68
N ASP A 15 3.14 -10.16 -8.00
CA ASP A 15 1.88 -9.54 -8.45
C ASP A 15 2.00 -8.02 -8.31
N VAL A 16 1.35 -7.29 -9.21
CA VAL A 16 1.20 -5.83 -9.12
C VAL A 16 -0.26 -5.52 -8.81
N ILE A 17 -0.49 -4.86 -7.66
CA ILE A 17 -1.81 -4.36 -7.29
C ILE A 17 -1.91 -2.91 -7.76
N HIS A 18 -2.84 -2.66 -8.70
CA HIS A 18 -3.12 -1.32 -9.19
C HIS A 18 -4.16 -0.64 -8.30
N THR A 19 -3.86 0.58 -7.86
CA THR A 19 -4.78 1.43 -7.11
C THR A 19 -4.73 2.86 -7.66
N VAL A 20 -5.88 3.54 -7.65
CA VAL A 20 -5.99 4.92 -8.11
C VAL A 20 -6.07 5.81 -6.87
N GLY A 21 -4.98 6.53 -6.60
CA GLY A 21 -4.92 7.49 -5.51
C GLY A 21 -5.80 8.72 -5.75
N PRO A 22 -6.18 9.46 -4.70
CA PRO A 22 -6.91 10.73 -4.86
C PRO A 22 -5.99 11.83 -5.44
N ILE A 23 -6.60 12.75 -6.19
CA ILE A 23 -5.95 13.99 -6.63
C ILE A 23 -6.10 15.01 -5.50
N ALA A 24 -4.99 15.48 -4.93
CA ALA A 24 -4.96 16.47 -3.85
C ALA A 24 -4.67 17.90 -4.36
N ARG A 25 -4.13 18.04 -5.57
CA ARG A 25 -3.87 19.34 -6.18
C ARG A 25 -5.17 20.12 -6.38
N GLY A 26 -5.26 21.29 -5.75
CA GLY A 26 -6.42 22.17 -5.89
C GLY A 26 -7.66 21.69 -5.13
N VAL A 27 -7.51 20.71 -4.22
CA VAL A 27 -8.60 20.30 -3.33
C VAL A 27 -8.98 21.44 -2.39
N GLU A 28 -10.27 21.71 -2.31
CA GLU A 28 -10.86 22.68 -1.38
C GLU A 28 -10.76 22.17 0.07
N SER A 29 -10.66 23.09 1.04
CA SER A 29 -10.40 22.72 2.44
C SER A 29 -11.47 21.83 3.05
N ASP A 30 -12.73 21.98 2.65
CA ASP A 30 -13.87 21.16 3.09
C ASP A 30 -13.82 19.71 2.56
N LYS A 31 -13.13 19.47 1.43
CA LYS A 31 -12.92 18.15 0.82
C LYS A 31 -11.61 17.49 1.22
N TRP A 32 -10.78 18.16 2.02
CA TRP A 32 -9.48 17.62 2.43
C TRP A 32 -9.63 16.31 3.20
N GLN A 33 -10.57 16.26 4.15
CA GLN A 33 -10.82 15.06 4.95
C GLN A 33 -11.26 13.87 4.09
N GLU A 34 -12.14 14.11 3.11
CA GLU A 34 -12.57 13.09 2.16
C GLU A 34 -11.38 12.58 1.32
N THR A 35 -10.51 13.49 0.86
CA THR A 35 -9.28 13.18 0.13
C THR A 35 -8.33 12.30 0.96
N GLU A 36 -8.18 12.56 2.25
CA GLU A 36 -7.42 11.71 3.16
C GLU A 36 -8.06 10.31 3.31
N GLN A 37 -9.39 10.22 3.40
CA GLN A 37 -10.10 8.94 3.47
C GLN A 37 -9.93 8.11 2.20
N TYR A 38 -9.95 8.73 1.02
CA TYR A 38 -9.64 8.04 -0.23
C TYR A 38 -8.21 7.50 -0.26
N LEU A 39 -7.23 8.26 0.24
CA LEU A 39 -5.86 7.78 0.34
C LEU A 39 -5.75 6.59 1.31
N LYS A 40 -6.44 6.62 2.45
CA LYS A 40 -6.53 5.47 3.38
C LYS A 40 -7.12 4.25 2.69
N ALA A 41 -8.22 4.43 1.95
CA ALA A 41 -8.89 3.37 1.22
C ALA A 41 -7.97 2.71 0.17
N CYS A 42 -7.06 3.47 -0.48
CA CYS A 42 -6.08 2.89 -1.39
C CYS A 42 -5.18 1.86 -0.69
N TYR A 43 -4.72 2.15 0.52
CA TYR A 43 -3.87 1.22 1.29
C TYR A 43 -4.68 0.04 1.82
N THR A 44 -5.82 0.27 2.47
CA THR A 44 -6.63 -0.83 3.03
C THR A 44 -7.11 -1.78 1.93
N ASN A 45 -7.67 -1.26 0.84
CA ASN A 45 -8.14 -2.10 -0.26
C ASN A 45 -7.00 -2.89 -0.92
N SER A 46 -5.79 -2.33 -0.96
CA SER A 46 -4.63 -3.07 -1.47
C SER A 46 -4.23 -4.20 -0.52
N LEU A 47 -4.22 -3.95 0.79
CA LEU A 47 -3.93 -4.96 1.80
C LEU A 47 -4.97 -6.10 1.80
N GLU A 48 -6.25 -5.79 1.59
CA GLU A 48 -7.27 -6.83 1.40
C GLU A 48 -6.95 -7.74 0.20
N ARG A 49 -6.47 -7.17 -0.93
CA ARG A 49 -6.05 -8.00 -2.08
C ARG A 49 -4.82 -8.83 -1.78
N VAL A 50 -3.89 -8.33 -0.97
CA VAL A 50 -2.70 -9.09 -0.50
C VAL A 50 -3.15 -10.30 0.34
N LEU A 51 -4.11 -10.09 1.26
CA LEU A 51 -4.71 -11.14 2.08
C LEU A 51 -5.42 -12.19 1.22
N GLU A 52 -6.33 -11.77 0.32
CA GLU A 52 -7.07 -12.67 -0.57
C GLU A 52 -6.15 -13.55 -1.45
N LYS A 53 -5.01 -13.00 -1.87
CA LYS A 53 -4.02 -13.69 -2.70
C LYS A 53 -2.99 -14.49 -1.89
N ASN A 54 -3.07 -14.49 -0.56
CA ASN A 54 -2.10 -15.13 0.33
C ASN A 54 -0.64 -14.67 0.06
N LEU A 55 -0.45 -13.41 -0.30
CA LEU A 55 0.87 -12.82 -0.53
C LEU A 55 1.53 -12.48 0.81
N ARG A 56 2.86 -12.66 0.89
CA ARG A 56 3.63 -12.48 2.13
C ARG A 56 4.35 -11.14 2.24
N THR A 57 4.61 -10.48 1.12
CA THR A 57 5.44 -9.28 1.06
C THR A 57 4.78 -8.24 0.16
N VAL A 58 4.79 -6.98 0.58
CA VAL A 58 4.23 -5.86 -0.19
C VAL A 58 5.11 -4.62 -0.02
N ALA A 59 5.44 -3.99 -1.14
CA ALA A 59 6.06 -2.68 -1.16
C ALA A 59 5.02 -1.65 -1.57
N PHE A 60 4.89 -0.57 -0.80
CA PHE A 60 4.01 0.54 -1.15
C PHE A 60 4.84 1.74 -1.60
N PRO A 61 4.49 2.38 -2.73
CA PRO A 61 4.96 3.73 -2.99
C PRO A 61 4.24 4.70 -2.03
N CYS A 62 4.75 5.93 -1.90
CA CYS A 62 3.97 7.00 -1.29
C CYS A 62 2.85 7.43 -2.26
N ILE A 63 1.68 6.79 -2.16
CA ILE A 63 0.57 6.99 -3.11
C ILE A 63 0.16 8.47 -3.14
N SER A 64 -0.16 8.96 -4.34
CA SER A 64 -0.59 10.34 -4.64
C SER A 64 0.42 11.47 -4.46
N THR A 65 1.66 11.24 -4.03
CA THR A 65 2.63 12.34 -3.82
C THR A 65 3.33 12.86 -5.08
N GLY A 66 3.23 12.14 -6.20
CA GLY A 66 3.73 12.57 -7.50
C GLY A 66 2.79 13.59 -8.18
N ILE A 67 2.33 13.26 -9.39
CA ILE A 67 1.50 14.17 -10.19
C ILE A 67 0.17 14.54 -9.53
N TYR A 68 -0.35 13.70 -8.61
CA TYR A 68 -1.60 13.96 -7.88
C TYR A 68 -1.44 14.99 -6.74
N GLY A 69 -0.21 15.34 -6.37
CA GLY A 69 0.09 16.51 -5.55
C GLY A 69 -0.28 16.38 -4.07
N PHE A 70 -0.42 15.17 -3.54
CA PHE A 70 -0.61 14.97 -2.10
C PHE A 70 0.68 15.38 -1.37
N PRO A 71 0.61 16.23 -0.32
CA PRO A 71 1.81 16.62 0.41
C PRO A 71 2.51 15.41 1.04
N ASN A 72 3.84 15.31 0.84
CA ASN A 72 4.64 14.14 1.24
C ASN A 72 4.43 13.71 2.69
N LYS A 73 4.49 14.66 3.63
CA LYS A 73 4.41 14.35 5.07
C LYS A 73 3.00 13.87 5.50
N PRO A 74 1.91 14.59 5.19
CA PRO A 74 0.56 14.06 5.39
C PRO A 74 0.33 12.69 4.72
N ALA A 75 0.80 12.49 3.48
CA ALA A 75 0.66 11.21 2.79
C ALA A 75 1.42 10.08 3.50
N SER A 76 2.64 10.34 3.96
CA SER A 76 3.44 9.35 4.70
C SER A 76 2.80 8.99 6.04
N ASP A 77 2.30 9.99 6.75
CA ASP A 77 1.65 9.79 8.05
C ASP A 77 0.34 8.97 7.87
N ILE A 78 -0.43 9.26 6.81
CA ILE A 78 -1.62 8.46 6.44
C ILE A 78 -1.22 7.03 6.08
N ALA A 79 -0.22 6.83 5.22
CA ALA A 79 0.24 5.53 4.79
C ALA A 79 0.64 4.64 5.98
N LEU A 80 1.53 5.17 6.83
CA LEU A 80 2.07 4.44 7.97
C LEU A 80 0.97 4.08 8.98
N ASN A 81 0.15 5.06 9.37
CA ASN A 81 -0.91 4.82 10.35
C ASN A 81 -1.96 3.84 9.83
N THR A 82 -2.34 3.94 8.55
CA THR A 82 -3.33 3.04 7.95
C THR A 82 -2.82 1.61 7.89
N VAL A 83 -1.59 1.40 7.45
CA VAL A 83 -1.00 0.06 7.34
C VAL A 83 -0.82 -0.55 8.74
N ILE A 84 -0.28 0.20 9.70
CA ILE A 84 -0.11 -0.29 11.08
C ILE A 84 -1.45 -0.67 11.69
N GLN A 85 -2.47 0.19 11.55
CA GLN A 85 -3.79 -0.07 12.11
C GLN A 85 -4.43 -1.29 11.47
N TRP A 86 -4.38 -1.39 10.14
CA TRP A 86 -4.94 -2.54 9.43
C TRP A 86 -4.26 -3.85 9.83
N VAL A 87 -2.92 -3.86 9.98
CA VAL A 87 -2.18 -5.06 10.43
C VAL A 87 -2.57 -5.46 11.85
N LYS A 88 -2.77 -4.49 12.75
CA LYS A 88 -3.23 -4.76 14.12
C LYS A 88 -4.62 -5.40 14.13
N ASP A 89 -5.54 -4.88 13.30
CA ASP A 89 -6.93 -5.33 13.27
C ASP A 89 -7.09 -6.70 12.59
N ASN A 90 -6.13 -7.11 11.75
CA ASN A 90 -6.16 -8.36 10.98
C ASN A 90 -5.08 -9.37 11.38
N TYR A 91 -4.42 -9.14 12.52
CA TYR A 91 -3.27 -9.92 12.99
C TYR A 91 -3.54 -11.43 13.04
N ASP A 92 -4.73 -11.83 13.51
CA ASP A 92 -5.10 -13.25 13.68
C ASP A 92 -5.45 -13.94 12.35
N GLN A 93 -5.85 -13.18 11.34
CA GLN A 93 -6.25 -13.71 10.03
C GLN A 93 -5.03 -14.02 9.15
N TRP A 94 -3.91 -13.37 9.43
CA TRP A 94 -2.64 -13.64 8.76
C TRP A 94 -1.86 -14.70 9.51
N ASN A 95 -1.87 -15.91 8.96
CA ASN A 95 -1.00 -16.98 9.43
C ASN A 95 0.46 -16.55 9.24
N PHE A 96 1.04 -16.17 10.36
CA PHE A 96 2.30 -15.47 10.54
C PHE A 96 3.44 -16.03 9.69
N PHE A 97 3.99 -15.22 8.78
CA PHE A 97 5.44 -15.12 8.50
C PHE A 97 5.72 -13.85 7.66
N GLN A 98 5.95 -12.75 8.37
CA GLN A 98 6.71 -11.55 7.97
C GLN A 98 6.15 -10.71 6.79
N LEU A 99 5.25 -9.76 7.10
CA LEU A 99 5.02 -8.61 6.23
C LEU A 99 6.27 -7.72 6.26
N GLU A 100 7.10 -7.82 5.22
CA GLU A 100 8.14 -6.84 4.98
C GLU A 100 7.52 -5.66 4.22
N LEU A 101 7.25 -4.59 4.97
CA LEU A 101 6.74 -3.33 4.43
C LEU A 101 7.90 -2.44 4.02
N VAL A 102 8.03 -2.20 2.72
CA VAL A 102 8.97 -1.20 2.19
C VAL A 102 8.17 0.05 1.78
N LEU A 103 8.36 1.15 2.51
CA LEU A 103 7.81 2.46 2.19
C LEU A 103 8.87 3.33 1.51
N TYR A 104 8.72 3.58 0.22
CA TYR A 104 9.54 4.57 -0.48
C TYR A 104 8.98 5.97 -0.26
N LEU A 105 9.44 6.63 0.80
CA LEU A 105 9.16 8.05 1.06
C LEU A 105 10.30 8.89 0.49
N TYR A 106 10.19 9.26 -0.79
CA TYR A 106 11.14 10.20 -1.38
C TYR A 106 10.79 11.62 -0.91
N LEU A 107 11.43 12.08 0.17
CA LEU A 107 11.38 13.47 0.60
C LEU A 107 12.28 14.29 -0.35
N MET A 108 11.75 14.66 -1.52
CA MET A 108 12.33 15.79 -2.25
C MET A 108 12.03 17.05 -1.45
N GLU A 109 12.94 17.44 -0.55
CA GLU A 109 13.03 18.83 -0.14
C GLU A 109 13.43 19.63 -1.38
N THR A 110 12.44 20.13 -2.12
CA THR A 110 12.71 21.16 -3.11
C THR A 110 13.00 22.44 -2.33
N SER A 111 14.28 22.66 -2.05
CA SER A 111 14.82 23.98 -1.78
C SER A 111 14.49 24.87 -2.98
N ARG A 112 13.35 25.55 -2.92
CA ARG A 112 13.11 26.72 -3.77
C ARG A 112 13.96 27.85 -3.20
N SER A 113 15.16 28.01 -3.77
CA SER A 113 15.92 29.27 -3.77
C SER A 113 15.14 30.36 -4.48
#